data_AF-A0A3B9G956-F1
#
_entry.id   AF-A0A3B9G956-F1
#
_cell.length_a   1.000
_cell.length_b   1.000
_cell.length_c   1.000
_cell.angle_alpha   90.00
_cell.angle_beta   90.00
_cell.angle_gamma   90.00
#
_symmetry.space_group_name_H-M   'P 1'
#
loop_
_entity.id
_entity.type
_entity.pdbx_description
1 polymer ?
#
loop_
_entity_poly.entity_id
_entity_poly.type
_entity_poly.pdbx_seq_one_letter_code
_entity_poly.pdbx_strand_id
1 'polypeptide(L)'
;VALKRAGEISAYTPVPEDGQVGEALTRELIHGYYASTAYVDAQIGRVTAALKRLGLEQNTIVVLWGDHGWHLGDLSIWTKHTNYEQANRIPILVVAPGVARPGSVTRQPTETVDLYPTLAALAGLPAPVGPQSIDGQNLVPVLKNPKARVRDHAFHCYPRRRLGRAIRTERYRLVEWRNAGEPLATAEYELYDYSKGAVETQNLAQQQPQLVKELAAKLATYPEPVSRSGRRPGKVISPSPKIAGKSLRIEAEIQLKAQATPQGVLLAQGGKEHGYAIHWLKGKLAFDVRVDGKVTRVQINAPTKGKLKVVAVLDQQVISLEVEGARAKMNSPGLIPVQPKDDLSIGFDDQTAAGNYNVPNSFNGKVLSYSVNKR
;
A
#
# COMPACT_ATOMS: atom_id res chain seq x y z
N VAL A 1 1.42 -23.01 7.36
CA VAL A 1 2.08 -21.67 7.41
C VAL A 1 1.19 -20.61 8.10
N ALA A 2 -0.11 -20.85 8.21
CA ALA A 2 -1.11 -19.85 8.57
C ALA A 2 -1.32 -19.52 10.07
N LEU A 3 -0.80 -20.32 11.02
CA LEU A 3 -1.02 -20.08 12.46
C LEU A 3 0.06 -19.14 13.04
N LYS A 4 -0.35 -18.11 13.81
CA LYS A 4 0.55 -17.25 14.60
C LYS A 4 0.03 -17.28 16.04
N ARG A 5 0.88 -17.69 16.97
CA ARG A 5 0.53 -17.90 18.38
C ARG A 5 0.98 -16.76 19.32
N ALA A 6 1.66 -15.74 18.79
CA ALA A 6 2.20 -14.59 19.56
C ALA A 6 2.14 -13.28 18.74
N GLY A 7 2.63 -12.15 19.28
CA GLY A 7 2.81 -10.91 18.52
C GLY A 7 2.07 -9.72 19.13
N GLU A 8 1.00 -9.27 18.50
CA GLU A 8 0.24 -8.11 19.03
C GLU A 8 -0.41 -8.44 20.37
N ILE A 9 -0.91 -9.67 20.54
CA ILE A 9 -1.59 -10.06 21.79
C ILE A 9 -0.67 -10.00 23.01
N SER A 10 0.62 -10.30 22.84
CA SER A 10 1.62 -10.26 23.92
C SER A 10 2.05 -8.83 24.29
N ALA A 11 1.58 -7.81 23.58
CA ALA A 11 1.79 -6.41 23.96
C ALA A 11 0.77 -5.93 25.03
N TYR A 12 -0.25 -6.74 25.36
CA TYR A 12 -1.28 -6.38 26.33
C TYR A 12 -1.05 -7.11 27.65
N THR A 13 -1.10 -6.38 28.77
CA THR A 13 -1.08 -6.98 30.11
C THR A 13 -2.50 -7.46 30.47
N PRO A 14 -2.68 -8.62 31.12
CA PRO A 14 -1.68 -9.54 31.67
C PRO A 14 -1.33 -10.73 30.76
N VAL A 15 -1.42 -10.59 29.43
CA VAL A 15 -1.11 -11.69 28.50
C VAL A 15 0.37 -12.08 28.63
N PRO A 16 0.69 -13.38 28.80
CA PRO A 16 2.07 -13.85 28.85
C PRO A 16 2.85 -13.54 27.56
N GLU A 17 4.16 -13.34 27.68
CA GLU A 17 5.03 -13.01 26.53
C GLU A 17 5.03 -14.10 25.44
N ASP A 18 4.84 -15.37 25.83
CA ASP A 18 4.77 -16.50 24.91
C ASP A 18 3.42 -16.60 24.18
N GLY A 19 2.46 -15.74 24.53
CA GLY A 19 1.12 -15.67 23.94
C GLY A 19 0.18 -16.80 24.38
N GLN A 20 0.59 -17.65 25.33
CA GLN A 20 -0.25 -18.75 25.82
C GLN A 20 -1.22 -18.24 26.88
N VAL A 21 -2.45 -17.99 26.46
CA VAL A 21 -3.52 -17.48 27.33
C VAL A 21 -4.20 -18.66 28.02
N GLY A 22 -4.09 -18.75 29.35
CA GLY A 22 -4.80 -19.75 30.15
C GLY A 22 -6.32 -19.60 30.08
N GLU A 23 -7.08 -20.60 30.51
CA GLU A 23 -8.54 -20.62 30.36
C GLU A 23 -9.23 -19.43 31.07
N ALA A 24 -8.82 -19.13 32.31
CA ALA A 24 -9.40 -18.03 33.07
C ALA A 24 -9.21 -16.68 32.34
N LEU A 25 -7.98 -16.39 31.91
CA LEU A 25 -7.67 -15.17 31.16
C LEU A 25 -8.36 -15.16 29.79
N THR A 26 -8.49 -16.31 29.12
CA THR A 26 -9.24 -16.42 27.86
C THR A 26 -10.69 -15.99 28.03
N ARG A 27 -11.36 -16.49 29.08
CA ARG A 27 -12.74 -16.11 29.40
C ARG A 27 -12.85 -14.63 29.73
N GLU A 28 -11.90 -14.07 30.47
CA GLU A 28 -11.86 -12.65 30.80
C GLU A 28 -11.71 -11.77 29.54
N LEU A 29 -10.79 -12.11 28.63
CA LEU A 29 -10.60 -11.37 27.37
C LEU A 29 -11.84 -11.46 26.46
N ILE A 30 -12.47 -12.63 26.36
CA ILE A 30 -13.73 -12.80 25.61
C ILE A 30 -14.84 -11.97 26.24
N HIS A 31 -14.94 -11.97 27.58
CA HIS A 31 -15.91 -11.16 28.30
C HIS A 31 -15.68 -9.67 28.02
N GLY A 32 -14.44 -9.19 28.07
CA GLY A 32 -14.09 -7.81 27.72
C GLY A 32 -14.46 -7.44 26.28
N TYR A 33 -14.26 -8.35 25.33
CA TYR A 33 -14.66 -8.15 23.93
C TYR A 33 -16.18 -8.01 23.78
N TYR A 34 -16.96 -8.87 24.44
CA TYR A 34 -18.42 -8.79 24.43
C TYR A 34 -18.95 -7.56 25.16
N ALA A 35 -18.35 -7.18 26.29
CA ALA A 35 -18.68 -5.95 27.00
C ALA A 35 -18.41 -4.71 26.12
N SER A 36 -17.28 -4.67 25.43
CA SER A 36 -16.93 -3.58 24.50
C SER A 36 -17.89 -3.52 23.32
N THR A 37 -18.28 -4.67 22.78
CA THR A 37 -19.26 -4.77 21.69
C THR A 37 -20.63 -4.23 22.12
N ALA A 38 -21.12 -4.66 23.29
CA ALA A 38 -22.39 -4.19 23.84
C ALA A 38 -22.36 -2.68 24.17
N TYR A 39 -21.23 -2.18 24.66
CA TYR A 39 -21.04 -0.75 24.90
C TYR A 39 -21.14 0.06 23.61
N VAL A 40 -20.49 -0.38 22.53
CA VAL A 40 -20.54 0.28 21.21
C VAL A 40 -21.96 0.21 20.62
N ASP A 41 -22.65 -0.92 20.76
CA ASP A 41 -24.06 -1.06 20.33
C ASP A 41 -24.96 -0.01 21.01
N ALA A 42 -24.82 0.19 22.32
CA ALA A 42 -25.52 1.25 23.03
C ALA A 42 -25.18 2.66 22.50
N GLN A 43 -23.93 2.91 22.09
CA GLN A 43 -23.54 4.19 21.50
C GLN A 43 -24.15 4.39 20.10
N ILE A 44 -24.21 3.34 19.29
CA ILE A 44 -24.91 3.35 18.00
C ILE A 44 -26.38 3.71 18.21
N GLY A 45 -27.03 3.09 19.21
CA GLY A 45 -28.41 3.40 19.61
C GLY A 45 -28.63 4.88 19.95
N ARG A 46 -27.68 5.54 20.61
CA ARG A 46 -27.75 6.98 20.90
C ARG A 46 -27.71 7.83 19.62
N VAL A 47 -26.84 7.48 18.67
CA VAL A 47 -26.72 8.19 17.39
C VAL A 47 -27.97 8.02 16.54
N THR A 48 -28.48 6.79 16.41
CA THR A 48 -29.69 6.52 15.61
C THR A 48 -30.95 7.11 16.25
N ALA A 49 -31.06 7.09 17.59
CA ALA A 49 -32.13 7.79 18.29
C ALA A 49 -32.08 9.31 18.07
N ALA A 50 -30.88 9.91 18.00
CA ALA A 50 -30.73 11.32 17.67
C ALA A 50 -31.15 11.63 16.22
N LEU A 51 -30.78 10.80 15.25
CA LEU A 51 -31.26 10.93 13.86
C LEU A 51 -32.79 10.92 13.78
N LYS A 52 -33.43 10.00 14.51
CA LYS A 52 -34.89 9.91 14.59
C LYS A 52 -35.51 11.15 15.26
N ARG A 53 -34.99 11.56 16.42
CA ARG A 53 -35.49 12.75 17.15
C ARG A 53 -35.41 14.02 16.32
N LEU A 54 -34.36 14.16 15.50
CA LEU A 54 -34.15 15.31 14.61
C LEU A 54 -34.90 15.21 13.28
N GLY A 55 -35.64 14.11 13.03
CA GLY A 55 -36.37 13.90 11.78
C GLY A 55 -35.47 13.64 10.56
N LEU A 56 -34.21 13.24 10.78
CA LEU A 56 -33.21 13.04 9.71
C LEU A 56 -33.19 11.62 9.15
N GLU A 57 -33.85 10.67 9.82
CA GLU A 57 -33.79 9.23 9.51
C GLU A 57 -34.15 8.90 8.05
N GLN A 58 -35.17 9.56 7.48
CA GLN A 58 -35.66 9.26 6.13
C GLN A 58 -34.75 9.82 5.02
N ASN A 59 -33.78 10.69 5.36
CA ASN A 59 -32.84 11.30 4.43
C ASN A 59 -31.38 11.03 4.81
N THR A 60 -31.13 9.98 5.58
CA THR A 60 -29.77 9.60 6.01
C THR A 60 -29.49 8.16 5.59
N ILE A 61 -28.38 7.96 4.86
CA ILE A 61 -27.83 6.63 4.62
C ILE A 61 -26.95 6.28 5.81
N VAL A 62 -27.18 5.12 6.43
CA VAL A 62 -26.34 4.59 7.53
C VAL A 62 -25.66 3.32 7.07
N VAL A 63 -24.34 3.28 7.20
CA VAL A 63 -23.53 2.07 6.97
C VAL A 63 -22.78 1.73 8.25
N LEU A 64 -23.06 0.55 8.81
CA LEU A 64 -22.31 -0.01 9.93
C LEU A 64 -21.38 -1.11 9.41
N TRP A 65 -20.07 -0.95 9.63
CA TRP A 65 -19.06 -1.90 9.19
C TRP A 65 -17.82 -1.88 10.10
N GLY A 66 -16.98 -2.93 10.00
CA GLY A 66 -15.66 -3.00 10.66
C GLY A 66 -14.54 -3.14 9.62
N ASP A 67 -13.30 -2.79 9.97
CA ASP A 67 -12.17 -2.86 9.05
C ASP A 67 -11.65 -4.30 8.87
N HIS A 68 -11.72 -5.12 9.93
CA HIS A 68 -11.41 -6.54 9.91
C HIS A 68 -12.17 -7.29 11.02
N GLY A 69 -12.16 -8.62 10.95
CA GLY A 69 -12.64 -9.49 12.03
C GLY A 69 -11.62 -9.67 13.14
N TRP A 70 -11.86 -10.59 14.08
CA TRP A 70 -10.99 -10.79 15.23
C TRP A 70 -11.06 -12.23 15.76
N HIS A 71 -9.91 -12.86 15.95
CA HIS A 71 -9.78 -14.14 16.64
C HIS A 71 -9.78 -13.94 18.17
N LEU A 72 -10.54 -14.78 18.85
CA LEU A 72 -10.72 -14.75 20.31
C LEU A 72 -10.23 -16.04 20.98
N GLY A 73 -9.12 -16.59 20.48
CA GLY A 73 -8.54 -17.85 20.94
C GLY A 73 -8.90 -19.05 20.06
N ASP A 74 -9.77 -18.89 19.05
CA ASP A 74 -10.06 -19.93 18.07
C ASP A 74 -8.78 -20.31 17.30
N LEU A 75 -8.60 -21.62 17.07
CA LEU A 75 -7.36 -22.18 16.50
C LEU A 75 -6.08 -21.83 17.30
N SER A 76 -6.23 -21.45 18.59
CA SER A 76 -5.18 -20.87 19.43
C SER A 76 -4.57 -19.59 18.85
N ILE A 77 -5.39 -18.82 18.11
CA ILE A 77 -5.03 -17.54 17.53
C ILE A 77 -5.76 -16.43 18.29
N TRP A 78 -5.07 -15.32 18.49
CA TRP A 78 -5.67 -14.08 18.95
C TRP A 78 -5.40 -12.98 17.93
N THR A 79 -6.22 -11.93 17.92
CA THR A 79 -6.13 -10.79 16.98
C THR A 79 -6.53 -11.16 15.55
N LYS A 80 -6.10 -10.44 14.52
CA LYS A 80 -6.67 -10.48 13.15
C LYS A 80 -5.75 -10.98 12.05
N HIS A 81 -4.52 -11.35 12.37
CA HIS A 81 -3.46 -11.39 11.36
C HIS A 81 -3.44 -12.64 10.47
N THR A 82 -4.57 -13.09 9.90
CA THR A 82 -4.70 -14.33 9.11
C THR A 82 -5.51 -14.10 7.83
N ASN A 83 -5.44 -15.05 6.90
CA ASN A 83 -6.39 -15.14 5.77
C ASN A 83 -7.65 -15.92 6.14
N TYR A 84 -7.96 -16.16 7.41
CA TYR A 84 -9.09 -17.00 7.85
C TYR A 84 -10.39 -16.20 8.02
N GLU A 85 -11.53 -16.89 8.05
CA GLU A 85 -12.87 -16.31 8.01
C GLU A 85 -13.08 -15.38 9.20
N GLN A 86 -12.68 -15.80 10.41
CA GLN A 86 -12.82 -15.01 11.63
C GLN A 86 -12.10 -13.65 11.59
N ALA A 87 -11.00 -13.54 10.83
CA ALA A 87 -10.26 -12.29 10.67
C ALA A 87 -10.74 -11.43 9.50
N ASN A 88 -11.45 -11.99 8.52
CA ASN A 88 -11.76 -11.30 7.26
C ASN A 88 -13.27 -11.08 7.02
N ARG A 89 -14.14 -11.84 7.70
CA ARG A 89 -15.58 -11.64 7.63
C ARG A 89 -16.00 -10.62 8.69
N ILE A 90 -16.56 -9.52 8.22
CA ILE A 90 -17.00 -8.38 9.04
C ILE A 90 -18.54 -8.20 8.95
N PRO A 91 -19.16 -7.51 9.91
CA PRO A 91 -20.51 -6.99 9.70
C PRO A 91 -20.46 -5.90 8.60
N ILE A 92 -21.43 -5.93 7.68
CA ILE A 92 -21.78 -4.79 6.82
C ILE A 92 -23.30 -4.69 6.84
N LEU A 93 -23.82 -3.63 7.44
CA LEU A 93 -25.25 -3.32 7.47
C LEU A 93 -25.47 -1.98 6.78
N VAL A 94 -26.42 -1.94 5.85
CA VAL A 94 -26.73 -0.72 5.09
C VAL A 94 -28.21 -0.39 5.26
N VAL A 95 -28.48 0.79 5.82
CA VAL A 95 -29.81 1.42 5.82
C VAL A 95 -29.78 2.52 4.78
N ALA A 96 -30.52 2.33 3.70
CA ALA A 96 -30.66 3.30 2.62
C ALA A 96 -32.17 3.54 2.36
N PRO A 97 -32.78 4.55 3.01
CA PRO A 97 -34.20 4.86 2.87
C PRO A 97 -34.62 4.96 1.40
N GLY A 98 -35.75 4.36 1.05
CA GLY A 98 -36.28 4.34 -0.32
C GLY A 98 -35.52 3.45 -1.32
N VAL A 99 -34.40 2.83 -0.94
CA VAL A 99 -33.60 1.95 -1.81
C VAL A 99 -33.55 0.52 -1.29
N ALA A 100 -33.09 0.34 -0.05
CA ALA A 100 -32.94 -0.98 0.57
C ALA A 100 -34.26 -1.44 1.20
N ARG A 101 -34.57 -2.73 1.10
CA ARG A 101 -35.73 -3.32 1.80
C ARG A 101 -35.37 -3.58 3.26
N PRO A 102 -36.09 -3.01 4.25
CA PRO A 102 -35.81 -3.28 5.67
C PRO A 102 -35.87 -4.76 6.01
N GLY A 103 -34.98 -5.22 6.89
CA GLY A 103 -34.90 -6.62 7.33
C GLY A 103 -34.41 -7.61 6.26
N SER A 104 -34.03 -7.15 5.07
CA SER A 104 -33.51 -8.03 4.04
C SER A 104 -32.08 -8.50 4.31
N VAL A 105 -31.78 -9.71 3.86
CA VAL A 105 -30.46 -10.33 3.98
C VAL A 105 -30.01 -10.89 2.64
N THR A 106 -28.71 -10.87 2.38
CA THR A 106 -28.11 -11.40 1.15
C THR A 106 -26.89 -12.24 1.47
N ARG A 107 -26.58 -13.19 0.57
CA ARG A 107 -25.35 -13.98 0.57
C ARG A 107 -24.35 -13.55 -0.51
N GLN A 108 -24.61 -12.41 -1.16
CA GLN A 108 -23.68 -11.79 -2.10
C GLN A 108 -22.29 -11.59 -1.46
N PRO A 109 -21.21 -12.17 -2.01
CA PRO A 109 -19.85 -11.83 -1.59
C PRO A 109 -19.59 -10.33 -1.73
N THR A 110 -19.18 -9.69 -0.65
CA THR A 110 -19.03 -8.23 -0.55
C THR A 110 -17.67 -7.88 0.01
N GLU A 111 -17.06 -6.82 -0.49
CA GLU A 111 -15.76 -6.30 -0.07
C GLU A 111 -15.92 -4.89 0.48
N THR A 112 -15.04 -4.46 1.39
CA THR A 112 -15.08 -3.10 1.94
C THR A 112 -14.87 -2.01 0.89
N VAL A 113 -14.13 -2.31 -0.18
CA VAL A 113 -13.90 -1.40 -1.32
C VAL A 113 -15.18 -1.08 -2.10
N ASP A 114 -16.24 -1.88 -1.94
CA ASP A 114 -17.55 -1.67 -2.57
C ASP A 114 -18.34 -0.51 -1.99
N LEU A 115 -18.02 -0.14 -0.73
CA LEU A 115 -18.76 0.90 -0.04
C LEU A 115 -18.63 2.24 -0.76
N TYR A 116 -17.46 2.56 -1.32
CA TYR A 116 -17.24 3.81 -2.02
C TYR A 116 -18.14 3.98 -3.28
N PRO A 117 -18.09 3.10 -4.30
CA PRO A 117 -18.96 3.22 -5.46
C PRO A 117 -20.45 3.06 -5.12
N THR A 118 -20.78 2.27 -4.08
CA THR A 118 -22.17 2.13 -3.61
C THR A 118 -22.70 3.43 -3.01
N LEU A 119 -21.93 4.06 -2.11
CA LEU A 119 -22.32 5.33 -1.47
C LEU A 119 -22.39 6.48 -2.48
N ALA A 120 -21.46 6.54 -3.44
CA ALA A 120 -21.52 7.51 -4.53
C ALA A 120 -22.83 7.38 -5.31
N ALA A 121 -23.20 6.15 -5.70
CA ALA A 121 -24.46 5.89 -6.40
C ALA A 121 -25.70 6.21 -5.56
N LEU A 122 -25.71 5.87 -4.27
CA LEU A 122 -26.82 6.20 -3.36
C LEU A 122 -26.97 7.71 -3.14
N ALA A 123 -25.86 8.46 -3.18
CA ALA A 123 -25.85 9.91 -3.08
C ALA A 123 -26.22 10.63 -4.40
N GLY A 124 -26.51 9.89 -5.48
CA GLY A 124 -26.81 10.46 -6.80
C GLY A 124 -25.58 11.06 -7.51
N LEU A 125 -24.38 10.71 -7.08
CA LEU A 125 -23.13 11.14 -7.70
C LEU A 125 -22.79 10.24 -8.91
N PRO A 126 -22.01 10.75 -9.88
CA PRO A 126 -21.47 9.91 -10.94
C PRO A 126 -20.58 8.79 -10.37
N ALA A 127 -20.38 7.74 -11.16
CA ALA A 127 -19.47 6.66 -10.79
C ALA A 127 -18.08 7.25 -10.46
N PRO A 128 -17.48 6.85 -9.34
CA PRO A 128 -16.21 7.43 -8.91
C PRO A 128 -15.11 7.13 -9.92
N VAL A 129 -14.31 8.15 -10.22
CA VAL A 129 -13.12 8.07 -11.05
C VAL A 129 -11.91 8.58 -10.29
N GLY A 130 -10.72 8.09 -10.62
CA GLY A 130 -9.48 8.49 -9.98
C GLY A 130 -8.26 8.15 -10.83
N PRO A 131 -7.06 8.56 -10.40
CA PRO A 131 -5.81 8.22 -11.10
C PRO A 131 -5.51 6.71 -11.11
N GLN A 132 -6.18 5.95 -10.24
CA GLN A 132 -6.21 4.50 -10.23
C GLN A 132 -7.65 4.01 -10.44
N SER A 133 -7.79 2.82 -11.03
CA SER A 133 -9.07 2.15 -11.17
C SER A 133 -9.73 1.92 -9.81
N ILE A 134 -11.06 1.97 -9.77
CA ILE A 134 -11.85 1.61 -8.60
C ILE A 134 -12.16 0.12 -8.68
N ASP A 135 -11.60 -0.67 -7.77
CA ASP A 135 -11.78 -2.14 -7.76
C ASP A 135 -13.15 -2.57 -7.19
N GLY A 136 -13.74 -1.74 -6.33
CA GLY A 136 -15.06 -2.00 -5.74
C GLY A 136 -16.19 -1.96 -6.76
N GLN A 137 -17.27 -2.68 -6.49
CA GLN A 137 -18.47 -2.65 -7.33
C GLN A 137 -19.67 -2.04 -6.58
N ASN A 138 -20.58 -1.46 -7.36
CA ASN A 138 -21.80 -0.85 -6.84
C ASN A 138 -22.81 -1.92 -6.38
N LEU A 139 -23.17 -1.90 -5.10
CA LEU A 139 -24.11 -2.85 -4.48
C LEU A 139 -25.57 -2.38 -4.52
N VAL A 140 -25.90 -1.22 -5.08
CA VAL A 140 -27.29 -0.74 -5.20
C VAL A 140 -28.23 -1.79 -5.81
N PRO A 141 -27.87 -2.56 -6.86
CA PRO A 141 -28.72 -3.64 -7.36
C PRO A 141 -29.07 -4.68 -6.29
N VAL A 142 -28.13 -5.01 -5.40
CA VAL A 142 -28.29 -5.98 -4.31
C VAL A 142 -29.13 -5.39 -3.18
N LEU A 143 -28.97 -4.10 -2.88
CA LEU A 143 -29.81 -3.40 -1.90
C LEU A 143 -31.29 -3.40 -2.32
N LYS A 144 -31.56 -3.18 -3.62
CA LYS A 144 -32.93 -3.22 -4.19
C LYS A 144 -33.51 -4.64 -4.27
N ASN A 145 -32.66 -5.61 -4.61
CA ASN A 145 -33.00 -7.02 -4.74
C ASN A 145 -31.93 -7.91 -4.06
N PRO A 146 -32.19 -8.43 -2.85
CA PRO A 146 -31.22 -9.25 -2.10
C PRO A 146 -30.80 -10.56 -2.82
N LYS A 147 -31.55 -10.98 -3.84
CA LYS A 147 -31.22 -12.14 -4.69
C LYS A 147 -30.28 -11.79 -5.85
N ALA A 148 -30.11 -10.51 -6.18
CA ALA A 148 -29.18 -10.10 -7.23
C ALA A 148 -27.75 -10.54 -6.87
N ARG A 149 -26.93 -10.75 -7.92
CA ARG A 149 -25.51 -11.01 -7.76
C ARG A 149 -24.70 -10.06 -8.63
N VAL A 150 -23.71 -9.39 -8.05
CA VAL A 150 -22.78 -8.49 -8.78
C VAL A 150 -21.40 -9.14 -8.95
N ARG A 151 -21.03 -10.05 -8.04
CA ARG A 151 -19.87 -10.92 -8.14
C ARG A 151 -20.15 -12.29 -7.51
N ASP A 152 -19.33 -13.27 -7.82
CA ASP A 152 -19.42 -14.63 -7.29
C ASP A 152 -18.35 -14.95 -6.21
N HIS A 153 -17.41 -14.04 -5.97
CA HIS A 153 -16.36 -14.18 -4.95
C HIS A 153 -15.86 -12.84 -4.44
N ALA A 154 -15.18 -12.86 -3.30
CA ALA A 154 -14.35 -11.78 -2.78
C ALA A 154 -12.86 -12.18 -2.84
N PHE A 155 -11.98 -11.20 -2.93
CA PHE A 155 -10.53 -11.30 -2.92
C PHE A 155 -9.95 -10.57 -1.71
N HIS A 156 -8.95 -11.16 -1.08
CA HIS A 156 -8.15 -10.50 -0.05
C HIS A 156 -6.73 -11.04 -0.04
N CYS A 157 -5.81 -10.27 0.51
CA CYS A 157 -4.44 -10.70 0.70
C CYS A 157 -3.89 -10.26 2.06
N TYR A 158 -2.98 -11.06 2.61
CA TYR A 158 -2.33 -10.75 3.87
C TYR A 158 -0.86 -11.21 3.87
N PRO A 159 0.10 -10.30 4.12
CA PRO A 159 1.51 -10.66 4.18
C PRO A 159 1.85 -11.31 5.53
N ARG A 160 2.43 -12.51 5.48
CA ARG A 160 3.12 -13.16 6.62
C ARG A 160 4.57 -13.44 6.24
N ARG A 161 5.09 -14.63 6.61
CA ARG A 161 6.39 -15.14 6.12
C ARG A 161 6.41 -15.21 4.59
N ARG A 162 5.27 -15.56 3.99
CA ARG A 162 4.95 -15.53 2.57
C ARG A 162 3.69 -14.68 2.38
N LEU A 163 3.38 -14.27 1.16
CA LEU A 163 2.10 -13.62 0.90
C LEU A 163 0.99 -14.67 0.79
N GLY A 164 -0.08 -14.50 1.56
CA GLY A 164 -1.33 -15.24 1.39
C GLY A 164 -2.28 -14.43 0.52
N ARG A 165 -2.64 -14.94 -0.65
CA ARG A 165 -3.69 -14.39 -1.52
C ARG A 165 -4.88 -15.32 -1.50
N ALA A 166 -6.10 -14.80 -1.45
CA ALA A 166 -7.27 -15.64 -1.21
C ALA A 166 -8.46 -15.25 -2.06
N ILE A 167 -9.26 -16.26 -2.40
CA ILE A 167 -10.57 -16.15 -3.03
C ILE A 167 -11.59 -16.74 -2.07
N ARG A 168 -12.62 -15.97 -1.71
CA ARG A 168 -13.76 -16.38 -0.89
C ARG A 168 -15.03 -16.35 -1.72
N THR A 169 -15.55 -17.52 -2.09
CA THR A 169 -16.90 -17.62 -2.71
C THR A 169 -17.98 -17.59 -1.63
N GLU A 170 -19.24 -17.87 -1.95
CA GLU A 170 -20.29 -18.02 -0.92
C GLU A 170 -19.97 -19.19 0.06
N ARG A 171 -19.36 -20.28 -0.42
CA ARG A 171 -19.12 -21.50 0.39
C ARG A 171 -17.67 -21.80 0.71
N TYR A 172 -16.74 -21.49 -0.18
CA TYR A 172 -15.34 -21.93 -0.07
C TYR A 172 -14.38 -20.77 0.05
N ARG A 173 -13.23 -21.02 0.70
CA ARG A 173 -12.05 -20.16 0.59
C ARG A 173 -10.84 -20.95 0.12
N LEU A 174 -10.19 -20.44 -0.92
CA LEU A 174 -8.85 -20.83 -1.30
C LEU A 174 -7.86 -19.80 -0.75
N VAL A 175 -6.73 -20.24 -0.21
CA VAL A 175 -5.57 -19.40 0.08
C VAL A 175 -4.35 -19.95 -0.68
N GLU A 176 -3.75 -19.13 -1.53
CA GLU A 176 -2.44 -19.36 -2.15
C GLU A 176 -1.35 -18.73 -1.27
N TRP A 177 -0.37 -19.52 -0.85
CA TRP A 177 0.83 -19.06 -0.16
C TRP A 177 2.02 -19.13 -1.10
N ARG A 178 2.62 -17.96 -1.38
CA ARG A 178 3.79 -17.80 -2.24
C ARG A 178 4.60 -16.55 -1.87
N ASN A 179 5.92 -16.53 -2.09
CA ASN A 179 6.64 -15.27 -1.96
C ASN A 179 6.36 -14.38 -3.19
N ALA A 180 6.28 -13.07 -2.98
CA ALA A 180 6.06 -12.15 -4.09
C ALA A 180 7.15 -12.31 -5.16
N GLY A 181 6.74 -12.53 -6.41
CA GLY A 181 7.65 -12.71 -7.55
C GLY A 181 8.18 -14.14 -7.77
N GLU A 182 7.86 -15.11 -6.91
CA GLU A 182 8.21 -16.51 -7.18
C GLU A 182 7.29 -17.13 -8.24
N PRO A 183 7.75 -18.17 -8.98
CA PRO A 183 6.92 -18.90 -9.92
C PRO A 183 5.68 -19.54 -9.25
N LEU A 184 4.55 -19.60 -9.97
CA LEU A 184 3.33 -20.27 -9.49
C LEU A 184 3.55 -21.73 -9.07
N ALA A 185 4.57 -22.41 -9.63
CA ALA A 185 4.93 -23.78 -9.27
C ALA A 185 5.37 -23.93 -7.80
N THR A 186 5.74 -22.83 -7.11
CA THR A 186 6.08 -22.85 -5.68
C THR A 186 4.87 -22.57 -4.77
N ALA A 187 3.69 -22.36 -5.34
CA ALA A 187 2.47 -22.08 -4.60
C ALA A 187 2.05 -23.27 -3.73
N GLU A 188 1.76 -22.98 -2.46
CA GLU A 188 1.07 -23.91 -1.57
C GLU A 188 -0.38 -23.46 -1.41
N TYR A 189 -1.32 -24.40 -1.43
CA TYR A 189 -2.75 -24.09 -1.35
C TYR A 189 -3.38 -24.62 -0.06
N GLU A 190 -4.24 -23.79 0.52
CA GLU A 190 -5.20 -24.18 1.55
C GLU A 190 -6.62 -23.99 1.00
N LEU A 191 -7.52 -24.96 1.24
CA LEU A 191 -8.91 -24.91 0.80
C LEU A 191 -9.83 -25.25 1.97
N TYR A 192 -10.83 -24.40 2.22
CA TYR A 192 -11.75 -24.54 3.35
C TYR A 192 -13.21 -24.46 2.89
N ASP A 193 -14.07 -25.32 3.47
CA ASP A 193 -15.51 -25.39 3.22
C ASP A 193 -16.28 -24.87 4.43
N TYR A 194 -17.06 -23.79 4.25
CA TYR A 194 -17.80 -23.16 5.33
C TYR A 194 -19.27 -23.62 5.44
N SER A 195 -19.66 -24.69 4.75
CA SER A 195 -21.01 -25.27 4.89
C SER A 195 -21.31 -25.76 6.31
N LYS A 196 -20.29 -26.09 7.10
CA LYS A 196 -20.42 -26.66 8.46
C LYS A 196 -19.91 -25.73 9.58
N GLY A 197 -19.47 -24.51 9.27
CA GLY A 197 -18.94 -23.58 10.26
C GLY A 197 -17.82 -22.70 9.69
N ALA A 198 -17.49 -21.63 10.41
CA ALA A 198 -16.56 -20.57 9.99
C ALA A 198 -15.11 -20.78 10.51
N VAL A 199 -14.73 -22.00 10.90
CA VAL A 199 -13.43 -22.28 11.53
C VAL A 199 -12.64 -23.27 10.69
N GLU A 200 -11.46 -22.86 10.25
CA GLU A 200 -10.55 -23.59 9.37
C GLU A 200 -9.80 -24.71 10.09
N THR A 201 -10.50 -25.79 10.44
CA THR A 201 -9.91 -26.95 11.13
C THR A 201 -9.36 -28.03 10.18
N GLN A 202 -9.82 -28.06 8.93
CA GLN A 202 -9.42 -29.07 7.94
C GLN A 202 -9.10 -28.42 6.59
N ASN A 203 -7.86 -28.56 6.13
CA ASN A 203 -7.46 -28.18 4.77
C ASN A 203 -7.89 -29.28 3.77
N LEU A 204 -8.73 -28.91 2.81
CA LEU A 204 -9.31 -29.80 1.78
C LEU A 204 -8.56 -29.78 0.45
N ALA A 205 -7.43 -29.07 0.34
CA ALA A 205 -6.77 -28.81 -0.95
C ALA A 205 -6.31 -30.10 -1.65
N GLN A 206 -5.82 -31.08 -0.90
CA GLN A 206 -5.40 -32.38 -1.45
C GLN A 206 -6.59 -33.25 -1.85
N GLN A 207 -7.72 -33.14 -1.14
CA GLN A 207 -8.92 -33.94 -1.39
C GLN A 207 -9.77 -33.39 -2.54
N GLN A 208 -9.65 -32.10 -2.87
CA GLN A 208 -10.45 -31.44 -3.91
C GLN A 208 -9.58 -30.67 -4.93
N PRO A 209 -8.68 -31.36 -5.66
CA PRO A 209 -7.73 -30.70 -6.57
C PRO A 209 -8.41 -29.95 -7.74
N GLN A 210 -9.58 -30.41 -8.20
CA GLN A 210 -10.33 -29.72 -9.25
C GLN A 210 -10.88 -28.38 -8.78
N LEU A 211 -11.40 -28.32 -7.54
CA LEU A 211 -11.89 -27.07 -6.96
C LEU A 211 -10.74 -26.10 -6.68
N VAL A 212 -9.58 -26.60 -6.23
CA VAL A 212 -8.37 -25.79 -6.11
C VAL A 212 -8.00 -25.17 -7.46
N LYS A 213 -7.99 -25.96 -8.54
CA LYS A 213 -7.68 -25.47 -9.89
C LYS A 213 -8.67 -24.39 -10.35
N GLU A 214 -9.96 -24.58 -10.10
CA GLU A 214 -11.01 -23.60 -10.44
C GLU A 214 -10.82 -22.27 -9.70
N LEU A 215 -10.66 -22.33 -8.37
CA LEU A 215 -10.52 -21.13 -7.55
C LEU A 215 -9.15 -20.45 -7.77
N ALA A 216 -8.10 -21.21 -8.07
CA ALA A 216 -6.80 -20.67 -8.44
C ALA A 216 -6.85 -19.95 -9.80
N ALA A 217 -7.64 -20.46 -10.76
CA ALA A 217 -7.89 -19.76 -12.01
C ALA A 217 -8.61 -18.42 -11.79
N LYS A 218 -9.58 -18.35 -10.86
CA LYS A 218 -10.18 -17.06 -10.45
C LYS A 218 -9.15 -16.14 -9.81
N LEU A 219 -8.32 -16.67 -8.90
CA LEU A 219 -7.27 -15.89 -8.25
C LEU A 219 -6.26 -15.30 -9.24
N ALA A 220 -5.91 -16.05 -10.28
CA ALA A 220 -4.99 -15.62 -11.33
C ALA A 220 -5.50 -14.42 -12.16
N THR A 221 -6.80 -14.08 -12.10
CA THR A 221 -7.34 -12.87 -12.74
C THR A 221 -6.97 -11.59 -11.99
N TYR A 222 -6.61 -11.69 -10.71
CA TYR A 222 -6.16 -10.55 -9.91
C TYR A 222 -4.67 -10.28 -10.16
N PRO A 223 -4.26 -9.00 -10.17
CA PRO A 223 -2.87 -8.65 -10.39
C PRO A 223 -1.97 -9.30 -9.32
N GLU A 224 -0.74 -9.62 -9.74
CA GLU A 224 0.28 -10.02 -8.78
C GLU A 224 0.54 -8.86 -7.79
N PRO A 225 0.75 -9.19 -6.50
CA PRO A 225 1.08 -8.21 -5.49
C PRO A 225 2.28 -7.38 -5.92
N VAL A 226 2.09 -6.06 -6.01
CA VAL A 226 3.24 -5.16 -6.07
C VAL A 226 3.95 -5.31 -4.73
N SER A 227 5.23 -5.67 -4.76
CA SER A 227 5.97 -5.87 -3.52
C SER A 227 5.85 -4.63 -2.63
N ARG A 228 5.70 -4.81 -1.31
CA ARG A 228 5.93 -3.72 -0.34
C ARG A 228 7.36 -3.14 -0.43
N SER A 229 8.23 -3.73 -1.26
CA SER A 229 9.45 -3.09 -1.76
C SER A 229 9.20 -1.95 -2.77
N GLY A 230 7.98 -1.42 -2.80
CA GLY A 230 7.77 0.02 -2.62
C GLY A 230 8.34 0.58 -1.31
N ARG A 231 9.47 0.06 -0.79
CA ARG A 231 10.47 0.94 -0.18
C ARG A 231 10.67 1.98 -1.27
N ARG A 232 10.35 3.25 -0.97
CA ARG A 232 10.93 4.37 -1.75
C ARG A 232 12.37 3.94 -2.06
N PRO A 233 12.81 3.84 -3.33
CA PRO A 233 14.06 3.15 -3.72
C PRO A 233 15.34 3.86 -3.24
N GLY A 234 15.27 4.43 -2.05
CA GLY A 234 15.83 5.70 -1.77
C GLY A 234 15.44 6.26 -0.42
N LYS A 235 16.15 7.28 0.02
CA LYS A 235 16.09 7.82 1.38
C LYS A 235 15.92 9.33 1.33
N VAL A 236 15.02 9.88 2.15
CA VAL A 236 15.02 11.32 2.44
C VAL A 236 15.98 11.57 3.60
N ILE A 237 16.84 12.57 3.46
CA ILE A 237 17.80 12.97 4.50
C ILE A 237 17.29 14.25 5.15
N SER A 238 16.90 14.12 6.42
CA SER A 238 16.48 15.24 7.26
C SER A 238 17.27 15.24 8.57
N PRO A 239 17.89 16.37 8.96
CA PRO A 239 17.95 17.62 8.21
C PRO A 239 18.82 17.47 6.95
N SER A 240 18.37 18.06 5.84
CA SER A 240 19.14 18.07 4.59
C SER A 240 20.39 18.96 4.68
N PRO A 241 21.40 18.75 3.81
CA PRO A 241 22.53 19.64 3.69
C PRO A 241 22.10 21.10 3.45
N LYS A 242 22.63 22.02 4.25
CA LYS A 242 22.46 23.46 4.02
C LYS A 242 23.28 23.91 2.81
N ILE A 243 22.64 24.17 1.68
CA ILE A 243 23.28 24.47 0.38
C ILE A 243 23.12 25.92 -0.10
N ALA A 244 22.30 26.72 0.60
CA ALA A 244 22.10 28.13 0.27
C ALA A 244 23.43 28.91 0.22
N GLY A 245 23.69 29.58 -0.91
CA GLY A 245 24.86 30.42 -1.15
C GLY A 245 26.20 29.68 -1.15
N LYS A 246 26.21 28.35 -1.32
CA LYS A 246 27.44 27.54 -1.21
C LYS A 246 27.81 26.83 -2.51
N SER A 247 29.10 26.66 -2.73
CA SER A 247 29.59 25.77 -3.79
C SER A 247 29.40 24.33 -3.35
N LEU A 248 28.99 23.46 -4.29
CA LEU A 248 28.66 22.07 -4.03
C LEU A 248 29.59 21.14 -4.79
N ARG A 249 30.04 20.10 -4.10
CA ARG A 249 30.65 18.91 -4.69
C ARG A 249 29.89 17.69 -4.20
N ILE A 250 29.16 17.07 -5.11
CA ILE A 250 28.32 15.91 -4.85
C ILE A 250 29.00 14.69 -5.46
N GLU A 251 29.25 13.67 -4.66
CA GLU A 251 29.80 12.40 -5.12
C GLU A 251 28.82 11.28 -4.84
N ALA A 252 28.65 10.33 -5.76
CA ALA A 252 27.81 9.16 -5.57
C ALA A 252 28.41 7.92 -6.25
N GLU A 253 28.35 6.78 -5.58
CA GLU A 253 28.60 5.48 -6.19
C GLU A 253 27.26 4.79 -6.44
N ILE A 254 27.03 4.32 -7.66
CA ILE A 254 25.75 3.72 -8.07
C ILE A 254 25.96 2.34 -8.69
N GLN A 255 24.95 1.48 -8.58
CA GLN A 255 24.88 0.17 -9.24
C GLN A 255 23.72 0.17 -10.22
N LEU A 256 24.03 -0.04 -11.50
CA LEU A 256 23.03 -0.19 -12.57
C LEU A 256 22.55 -1.64 -12.69
N LYS A 257 21.30 -1.82 -13.15
CA LYS A 257 20.72 -3.15 -13.43
C LYS A 257 21.21 -3.64 -14.81
N ALA A 258 21.67 -4.88 -14.88
CA ALA A 258 22.32 -5.44 -16.08
C ALA A 258 21.44 -5.51 -17.35
N GLN A 259 20.11 -5.51 -17.19
CA GLN A 259 19.12 -5.71 -18.28
C GLN A 259 18.07 -4.59 -18.33
N ALA A 260 18.36 -3.40 -17.81
CA ALA A 260 17.44 -2.26 -17.87
C ALA A 260 18.16 -1.00 -18.34
N THR A 261 17.51 -0.22 -19.21
CA THR A 261 17.99 1.13 -19.55
C THR A 261 17.98 1.99 -18.28
N PRO A 262 19.11 2.61 -17.88
CA PRO A 262 19.15 3.45 -16.70
C PRO A 262 18.14 4.61 -16.79
N GLN A 263 17.32 4.76 -15.75
CA GLN A 263 16.33 5.83 -15.66
C GLN A 263 16.13 6.26 -14.21
N GLY A 264 15.81 7.54 -14.04
CA GLY A 264 15.39 8.13 -12.76
C GLY A 264 16.46 8.87 -11.97
N VAL A 265 16.05 9.38 -10.82
CA VAL A 265 16.81 10.36 -10.03
C VAL A 265 17.76 9.67 -9.05
N LEU A 266 19.06 9.98 -9.17
CA LEU A 266 20.08 9.50 -8.24
C LEU A 266 20.06 10.29 -6.93
N LEU A 267 20.08 11.62 -7.03
CA LEU A 267 20.03 12.54 -5.89
C LEU A 267 19.28 13.80 -6.32
N ALA A 268 18.38 14.31 -5.49
CA ALA A 268 17.74 15.61 -5.70
C ALA A 268 17.51 16.32 -4.37
N GLN A 269 17.73 17.63 -4.33
CA GLN A 269 17.34 18.46 -3.20
C GLN A 269 16.72 19.75 -3.72
N GLY A 270 15.56 20.10 -3.18
CA GLY A 270 14.81 21.27 -3.58
C GLY A 270 13.68 20.99 -4.56
N GLY A 271 13.20 22.05 -5.21
CA GLY A 271 11.89 22.07 -5.86
C GLY A 271 11.77 23.02 -7.03
N LYS A 272 10.53 23.44 -7.33
CA LYS A 272 10.19 24.23 -8.52
C LYS A 272 10.89 25.59 -8.64
N GLU A 273 11.39 26.15 -7.54
CA GLU A 273 12.09 27.45 -7.53
C GLU A 273 13.61 27.28 -7.49
N HIS A 274 14.10 26.47 -6.55
CA HIS A 274 15.52 26.31 -6.28
C HIS A 274 15.87 24.87 -5.93
N GLY A 275 16.99 24.38 -6.44
CA GLY A 275 17.48 23.05 -6.11
C GLY A 275 18.48 22.50 -7.11
N TYR A 276 18.78 21.22 -6.97
CA TYR A 276 19.53 20.46 -7.95
C TYR A 276 19.03 19.03 -8.06
N ALA A 277 19.34 18.38 -9.18
CA ALA A 277 19.09 16.96 -9.37
C ALA A 277 20.17 16.31 -10.24
N ILE A 278 20.65 15.15 -9.83
CA ILE A 278 21.46 14.24 -10.65
C ILE A 278 20.55 13.09 -11.07
N HIS A 279 20.34 12.91 -12.37
CA HIS A 279 19.37 11.94 -12.86
C HIS A 279 19.68 11.42 -14.25
N TRP A 280 19.09 10.29 -14.61
CA TRP A 280 19.11 9.80 -15.99
C TRP A 280 18.00 10.46 -16.80
N LEU A 281 18.34 10.89 -18.02
CA LEU A 281 17.40 11.43 -18.98
C LEU A 281 17.72 10.94 -20.39
N LYS A 282 16.78 10.20 -20.99
CA LYS A 282 16.90 9.68 -22.36
C LYS A 282 18.25 8.99 -22.62
N GLY A 283 18.70 8.17 -21.65
CA GLY A 283 19.95 7.41 -21.74
C GLY A 283 21.24 8.19 -21.44
N LYS A 284 21.16 9.47 -21.08
CA LYS A 284 22.30 10.27 -20.62
C LYS A 284 22.21 10.57 -19.14
N LEU A 285 23.35 10.71 -18.49
CA LEU A 285 23.42 11.20 -17.12
C LEU A 285 23.39 12.73 -17.15
N ALA A 286 22.57 13.33 -16.30
CA ALA A 286 22.34 14.78 -16.24
C ALA A 286 22.55 15.30 -14.82
N PHE A 287 23.08 16.51 -14.73
CA PHE A 287 23.09 17.32 -13.52
C PHE A 287 22.38 18.64 -13.81
N ASP A 288 21.24 18.81 -13.16
CA ASP A 288 20.37 19.96 -13.24
C ASP A 288 20.56 20.82 -12.00
N VAL A 289 20.69 22.13 -12.21
CA VAL A 289 20.64 23.14 -11.15
C VAL A 289 19.53 24.12 -11.51
N ARG A 290 18.62 24.34 -10.57
CA ARG A 290 17.51 25.27 -10.71
C ARG A 290 17.71 26.47 -9.82
N VAL A 291 17.61 27.66 -10.43
CA VAL A 291 17.66 28.95 -9.75
C VAL A 291 16.54 29.81 -10.34
N ASP A 292 15.70 30.40 -9.49
CA ASP A 292 14.55 31.23 -9.87
C ASP A 292 13.66 30.56 -10.94
N GLY A 293 13.37 29.27 -10.72
CA GLY A 293 12.53 28.48 -11.63
C GLY A 293 13.22 28.03 -12.92
N LYS A 294 14.41 28.56 -13.26
CA LYS A 294 15.14 28.24 -14.49
C LYS A 294 16.15 27.12 -14.26
N VAL A 295 16.09 26.09 -15.10
CA VAL A 295 17.02 24.94 -15.05
C VAL A 295 18.19 25.15 -15.99
N THR A 296 19.40 25.05 -15.45
CA THR A 296 20.63 24.85 -16.21
C THR A 296 21.06 23.39 -16.07
N ARG A 297 21.43 22.77 -17.19
CA ARG A 297 21.67 21.33 -17.28
C ARG A 297 22.99 21.04 -17.98
N VAL A 298 23.84 20.24 -17.32
CA VAL A 298 24.99 19.59 -17.96
C VAL A 298 24.68 18.10 -18.12
N GLN A 299 25.02 17.53 -19.27
CA GLN A 299 24.78 16.10 -19.56
C GLN A 299 26.03 15.44 -20.12
N ILE A 300 26.14 14.14 -19.85
CA ILE A 300 27.23 13.31 -20.34
C ILE A 300 26.73 11.91 -20.74
N ASN A 301 27.37 11.33 -21.75
CA ASN A 301 27.21 9.91 -22.02
C ASN A 301 27.94 9.11 -20.93
N ALA A 302 27.26 8.15 -20.34
CA ALA A 302 27.80 7.33 -19.25
C ALA A 302 27.60 5.85 -19.59
N PRO A 303 28.42 4.94 -19.05
CA PRO A 303 28.16 3.52 -19.17
C PRO A 303 26.77 3.18 -18.63
N THR A 304 26.09 2.22 -19.24
CA THR A 304 24.69 1.88 -18.90
C THR A 304 24.57 0.60 -18.07
N LYS A 305 25.70 0.02 -17.66
CA LYS A 305 25.78 -1.20 -16.85
C LYS A 305 26.93 -1.09 -15.85
N GLY A 306 26.88 -1.92 -14.81
CA GLY A 306 27.94 -2.01 -13.81
C GLY A 306 27.84 -0.98 -12.69
N LYS A 307 28.93 -0.84 -11.93
CA LYS A 307 29.09 0.19 -10.91
C LYS A 307 29.68 1.44 -11.53
N LEU A 308 29.21 2.61 -11.10
CA LEU A 308 29.72 3.91 -11.57
C LEU A 308 29.97 4.84 -10.40
N LYS A 309 31.04 5.62 -10.52
CA LYS A 309 31.31 6.80 -9.68
C LYS A 309 30.90 8.06 -10.43
N VAL A 310 30.00 8.82 -9.83
CA VAL A 310 29.47 10.08 -10.36
C VAL A 310 29.94 11.23 -9.48
N VAL A 311 30.43 12.30 -10.10
CA VAL A 311 30.82 13.53 -9.41
C VAL A 311 30.16 14.72 -10.10
N ALA A 312 29.36 15.48 -9.35
CA ALA A 312 28.74 16.71 -9.82
C ALA A 312 29.29 17.90 -9.02
N VAL A 313 29.62 18.99 -9.70
CA VAL A 313 30.16 20.21 -9.08
C VAL A 313 29.36 21.42 -9.52
N LEU A 314 28.99 22.26 -8.57
CA LEU A 314 28.41 23.59 -8.77
C LEU A 314 29.26 24.60 -8.01
N ASP A 315 29.83 25.58 -8.72
CA ASP A 315 30.41 26.78 -8.11
C ASP A 315 29.82 28.04 -8.78
N GLN A 316 30.33 29.22 -8.44
CA GLN A 316 29.82 30.49 -8.99
C GLN A 316 29.98 30.60 -10.51
N GLN A 317 30.96 29.93 -11.09
CA GLN A 317 31.33 30.08 -12.50
C GLN A 317 31.02 28.83 -13.32
N VAL A 318 31.09 27.64 -12.72
CA VAL A 318 31.02 26.35 -13.41
C VAL A 318 30.00 25.41 -12.80
N ILE A 319 29.23 24.78 -13.68
CA ILE A 319 28.50 23.52 -13.39
C ILE A 319 29.20 22.40 -14.19
N SER A 320 29.51 21.28 -13.52
CA SER A 320 30.15 20.14 -14.18
C SER A 320 29.66 18.79 -13.66
N LEU A 321 29.72 17.79 -14.53
CA LEU A 321 29.37 16.41 -14.24
C LEU A 321 30.46 15.49 -14.80
N GLU A 322 30.92 14.58 -13.96
CA GLU A 322 31.96 13.60 -14.27
C GLU A 322 31.48 12.20 -13.91
N VAL A 323 31.81 11.22 -14.76
CA VAL A 323 31.50 9.81 -14.56
C VAL A 323 32.59 8.97 -15.22
N GLU A 324 33.18 8.05 -14.46
CA GLU A 324 34.26 7.16 -14.96
C GLU A 324 35.38 7.90 -15.70
N GLY A 325 35.77 9.08 -15.22
CA GLY A 325 36.82 9.92 -15.81
C GLY A 325 36.40 10.76 -17.03
N ALA A 326 35.21 10.54 -17.58
CA ALA A 326 34.63 11.43 -18.60
C ALA A 326 33.98 12.64 -17.91
N ARG A 327 34.24 13.86 -18.41
CA ARG A 327 33.75 15.11 -17.80
C ARG A 327 33.09 16.04 -18.80
N ALA A 328 31.94 16.59 -18.42
CA ALA A 328 31.24 17.67 -19.10
C ALA A 328 31.13 18.90 -18.17
N LYS A 329 31.28 20.11 -18.72
CA LYS A 329 31.17 21.37 -17.97
C LYS A 329 30.57 22.49 -18.80
N MET A 330 29.97 23.47 -18.15
CA MET A 330 29.49 24.71 -18.77
C MET A 330 29.40 25.83 -17.72
N ASN A 331 29.02 27.05 -18.14
CA ASN A 331 28.81 28.17 -17.24
C ASN A 331 27.69 27.88 -16.22
N SER A 332 27.96 28.19 -14.95
CA SER A 332 27.02 28.03 -13.84
C SER A 332 25.82 29.00 -13.96
N PRO A 333 24.62 28.62 -13.51
CA PRO A 333 23.53 29.57 -13.25
C PRO A 333 23.78 30.47 -12.02
N GLY A 334 24.92 30.33 -11.35
CA GLY A 334 25.17 30.86 -10.02
C GLY A 334 24.88 29.84 -8.93
N LEU A 335 25.16 30.22 -7.68
CA LEU A 335 24.87 29.38 -6.53
C LEU A 335 23.37 29.39 -6.24
N ILE A 336 22.88 28.32 -5.60
CA ILE A 336 21.49 28.25 -5.14
C ILE A 336 21.30 29.30 -4.03
N PRO A 337 20.49 30.37 -4.22
CA PRO A 337 20.53 31.55 -3.35
C PRO A 337 19.86 31.33 -1.99
N VAL A 338 18.86 30.45 -1.93
CA VAL A 338 18.07 30.17 -0.72
C VAL A 338 18.10 28.69 -0.39
N GLN A 339 17.89 28.35 0.88
CA GLN A 339 17.82 26.95 1.29
C GLN A 339 16.57 26.32 0.68
N PRO A 340 16.68 25.23 -0.11
CA PRO A 340 15.50 24.63 -0.69
C PRO A 340 14.57 24.04 0.38
N LYS A 341 13.27 24.06 0.06
CA LYS A 341 12.19 23.57 0.93
C LYS A 341 12.22 22.05 1.07
N ASP A 342 12.38 21.34 -0.04
CA ASP A 342 12.34 19.88 -0.07
C ASP A 342 13.71 19.33 0.34
N ASP A 343 13.69 18.37 1.26
CA ASP A 343 14.89 17.69 1.77
C ASP A 343 15.60 16.87 0.68
N LEU A 344 16.84 16.46 0.96
CA LEU A 344 17.66 15.67 0.04
C LEU A 344 17.05 14.26 -0.12
N SER A 345 16.61 13.94 -1.33
CA SER A 345 16.15 12.63 -1.75
C SER A 345 17.28 11.88 -2.46
N ILE A 346 17.51 10.63 -2.06
CA ILE A 346 18.51 9.72 -2.64
C ILE A 346 17.75 8.61 -3.36
N GLY A 347 18.02 8.32 -4.63
CA GLY A 347 17.43 7.21 -5.39
C GLY A 347 16.00 7.41 -5.88
N PHE A 348 15.41 8.58 -5.66
CA PHE A 348 14.09 8.96 -6.16
C PHE A 348 13.88 10.48 -6.04
N ASP A 349 12.79 10.96 -6.64
CA ASP A 349 12.14 12.23 -6.33
C ASP A 349 10.62 12.05 -6.49
N ASP A 350 9.85 12.21 -5.42
CA ASP A 350 8.37 12.10 -5.41
C ASP A 350 7.68 13.41 -4.99
N GLN A 351 8.44 14.49 -4.82
CA GLN A 351 7.95 15.78 -4.35
C GLN A 351 7.90 16.78 -5.50
N THR A 352 8.55 17.93 -5.37
CA THR A 352 8.64 18.91 -6.44
C THR A 352 9.95 18.75 -7.19
N ALA A 353 9.88 18.58 -8.52
CA ALA A 353 11.06 18.32 -9.34
C ALA A 353 12.05 19.50 -9.32
N ALA A 354 13.23 19.29 -8.73
CA ALA A 354 14.33 20.26 -8.81
C ALA A 354 14.90 20.34 -10.24
N GLY A 355 14.94 19.21 -10.98
CA GLY A 355 15.34 19.18 -12.39
C GLY A 355 14.16 19.24 -13.37
N ASN A 356 14.46 19.11 -14.66
CA ASN A 356 13.45 18.98 -15.72
C ASN A 356 13.16 17.49 -16.02
N TYR A 357 12.29 16.89 -15.18
CA TYR A 357 11.73 15.55 -15.30
C TYR A 357 10.36 15.46 -14.61
N ASN A 358 9.58 14.42 -14.91
CA ASN A 358 8.29 14.18 -14.25
C ASN A 358 8.49 13.49 -12.90
N VAL A 359 7.66 13.83 -11.91
CA VAL A 359 7.56 13.17 -10.60
C VAL A 359 6.26 12.34 -10.52
N PRO A 360 6.24 11.20 -9.81
CA PRO A 360 7.36 10.58 -9.11
C PRO A 360 8.39 9.97 -10.09
N ASN A 361 9.67 10.05 -9.72
CA ASN A 361 10.79 9.60 -10.55
C ASN A 361 11.76 8.71 -9.77
N SER A 362 11.51 7.41 -9.79
CA SER A 362 12.33 6.44 -9.08
C SER A 362 13.53 5.98 -9.89
N PHE A 363 14.71 5.96 -9.28
CA PHE A 363 15.88 5.36 -9.93
C PHE A 363 15.72 3.85 -10.02
N ASN A 364 15.92 3.30 -11.21
CA ASN A 364 15.81 1.86 -11.43
C ASN A 364 17.09 1.07 -11.06
N GLY A 365 18.16 1.75 -10.64
CA GLY A 365 19.36 1.16 -10.06
C GLY A 365 19.40 1.25 -8.52
N LYS A 366 20.60 1.24 -7.94
CA LYS A 366 20.83 1.49 -6.51
C LYS A 366 21.89 2.57 -6.31
N VAL A 367 21.68 3.50 -5.38
CA VAL A 367 22.74 4.39 -4.87
C VAL A 367 23.42 3.66 -3.71
N LEU A 368 24.70 3.35 -3.86
CA LEU A 368 25.50 2.60 -2.89
C LEU A 368 26.06 3.51 -1.79
N SER A 369 26.55 4.68 -2.20
CA SER A 369 27.09 5.70 -1.29
C SER A 369 26.91 7.09 -1.91
N TYR A 370 26.93 8.13 -1.06
CA TYR A 370 26.93 9.51 -1.53
C TYR A 370 27.56 10.46 -0.50
N SER A 371 27.99 11.63 -0.98
CA SER A 371 28.40 12.76 -0.14
C SER A 371 28.00 14.08 -0.80
N VAL A 372 27.66 15.08 0.02
CA VAL A 372 27.37 16.45 -0.43
C VAL A 372 28.28 17.39 0.35
N ASN A 373 29.43 17.70 -0.25
CA ASN A 373 30.40 18.62 0.31
C ASN A 373 30.04 20.05 -0.12
N LYS A 374 30.02 20.95 0.86
CA LYS A 374 29.67 22.36 0.68
C LYS A 374 30.83 23.23 1.13
N ARG A 375 31.20 24.23 0.32
CA ARG A 375 32.23 25.21 0.65
C ARG A 375 31.67 26.61 0.57
#